data_AF-A0A7W0W702-F1
#
_entry.id   AF-A0A7W0W702-F1
#
_cell.length_a   1.000
_cell.length_b   1.000
_cell.length_c   1.000
_cell.angle_alpha   90.00
_cell.angle_beta   90.00
_cell.angle_gamma   90.00
#
_symmetry.space_group_name_H-M   'P 1'
#
loop_
_entity.id
_entity.type
_entity.pdbx_description
1 polymer ?
#
loop_
_entity_poly.entity_id
_entity_poly.type
_entity_poly.pdbx_seq_one_letter_code
_entity_poly.pdbx_strand_id
1 'polypeptide(L)'
;MDKPWFFEVLPYRPAPYPDECLSSYLPRLADANGIQHLWGFVNDLFPQWQTPRQVTLLRWEYPLDHWGQCAVRTQLTPTVLNRLTVLAWVEKFRVASSFRHPFRASPRQILGGVIADQAQICSSCLQDDPYIRIGWRFAATRACLRHGCLLRTHCSCCQTPLHGIESDHPYLRCRTCQTDWRAFPATAAADDHLIAQDRWQTALRFLLDPAESLVRGAADSLPSVSTVAQRVGMKFRYVRTDAGWSVTAMAQQVGLDDGVLSALELGQPTQLQHYLTYLDVLGISWPDFAALELSPDVIALLTSPAHMALRCCPNPNCPDANSAPTTQVGMVRDIPEQRIVRFRCRTCGRRFTRSYDGPLTKKSGQIHTSSGPKTAGLKSETEREQVMAWGRAGYSNWWIAQQLGWGEKTVRMYWLRLGIEAEVHRAQAQRRAVEGAQRRADLQSQIEAILPTLLAENRELTLRDIARQLGYNPEYLQTYPDLVAAVRRVIVPHNAALQQRHTEALATRVHELCGRLAQRETYTTMAAFLEEAGVNWGYLRDTYPDLATAAQQAVKTHQHRMKARQREADIAAIDAGAQRLVAQGARLTRTAILAEAGMSQWTCKPDAIRDRIRQWIGSFPWEH
;
A
#
# COMPACT_ATOMS: atom_id res chain seq x y z
N MET A 1 24.30 24.77 14.04
CA MET A 1 23.01 25.10 14.66
C MET A 1 23.19 24.89 16.14
N ASP A 2 23.19 25.99 16.90
CA ASP A 2 23.25 25.96 18.36
C ASP A 2 22.13 25.08 18.90
N LYS A 3 22.43 24.21 19.87
CA LYS A 3 21.43 23.33 20.48
C LYS A 3 20.32 24.23 21.07
N PRO A 4 19.07 24.13 20.59
CA PRO A 4 18.00 25.05 21.01
C PRO A 4 17.55 24.85 22.46
N TRP A 5 18.09 23.86 23.17
CA TRP A 5 17.76 23.55 24.55
C TRP A 5 19.03 23.48 25.39
N PHE A 6 18.99 24.19 26.52
CA PHE A 6 20.09 24.25 27.49
C PHE A 6 20.22 22.97 28.34
N PHE A 7 19.15 22.17 28.43
CA PHE A 7 19.08 20.98 29.30
C PHE A 7 19.08 19.67 28.51
N GLU A 8 19.88 18.70 28.96
CA GLU A 8 19.86 17.33 28.42
C GLU A 8 18.61 16.55 28.83
N VAL A 9 17.93 17.00 29.88
CA VAL A 9 16.76 16.38 30.48
C VAL A 9 15.68 17.44 30.66
N LEU A 10 14.41 17.08 30.43
CA LEU A 10 13.29 18.02 30.62
C LEU A 10 13.11 18.39 32.10
N PRO A 11 12.86 19.68 32.42
CA PRO A 11 12.66 20.12 33.81
C PRO A 11 11.53 19.36 34.51
N TYR A 12 10.38 19.20 33.85
CA TYR A 12 9.25 18.45 34.38
C TYR A 12 8.97 17.20 33.53
N ARG A 13 8.82 16.05 34.18
CA ARG A 13 8.74 14.73 33.55
C ARG A 13 7.60 13.93 34.16
N PRO A 14 6.34 14.25 33.82
CA PRO A 14 5.24 13.54 34.44
C PRO A 14 5.28 12.07 34.01
N ALA A 15 5.07 11.16 34.95
CA ALA A 15 5.00 9.74 34.64
C ALA A 15 3.87 9.48 33.63
N PRO A 16 4.05 8.58 32.64
CA PRO A 16 2.95 8.13 31.80
C PRO A 16 1.92 7.35 32.61
N TYR A 17 0.64 7.47 32.27
CA TYR A 17 -0.38 6.60 32.87
C TYR A 17 -0.29 5.18 32.29
N PRO A 18 -0.75 4.14 33.02
CA PRO A 18 -0.57 2.74 32.60
C PRO A 18 -1.12 2.38 31.22
N ASP A 19 -2.22 3.02 30.79
CA ASP A 19 -2.86 2.81 29.48
C ASP A 19 -2.91 4.09 28.63
N GLU A 20 -2.01 5.05 28.86
CA GLU A 20 -1.90 6.27 28.04
C GLU A 20 -1.33 5.96 26.64
N CYS A 21 -1.82 6.62 25.59
CA CYS A 21 -1.21 6.54 24.26
C CYS A 21 -0.10 7.58 24.06
N LEU A 22 0.82 7.29 23.13
CA LEU A 22 1.95 8.17 22.80
C LEU A 22 1.46 9.53 22.31
N SER A 23 0.40 9.56 21.51
CA SER A 23 -0.23 10.80 21.06
C SER A 23 -0.90 11.62 22.16
N SER A 24 -1.13 11.08 23.37
CA SER A 24 -1.52 11.85 24.56
C SER A 24 -0.31 12.29 25.38
N TYR A 25 0.64 11.37 25.57
CA TYR A 25 1.79 11.60 26.43
C TYR A 25 2.65 12.77 25.93
N LEU A 26 2.92 12.85 24.62
CA LEU A 26 3.79 13.89 24.06
C LEU A 26 3.20 15.32 24.21
N PRO A 27 1.93 15.59 23.84
CA PRO A 27 1.29 16.86 24.15
C PRO A 27 1.26 17.20 25.64
N ARG A 28 0.95 16.23 26.50
CA ARG A 28 0.91 16.43 27.97
C ARG A 28 2.27 16.80 28.53
N LEU A 29 3.32 16.13 28.04
CA LEU A 29 4.71 16.42 28.39
C LEU A 29 5.12 17.83 27.91
N ALA A 30 4.71 18.22 26.70
CA ALA A 30 4.97 19.56 26.16
C ALA A 30 4.27 20.65 26.99
N ASP A 31 2.98 20.47 27.26
CA ASP A 31 2.16 21.38 28.07
C ASP A 31 2.75 21.59 29.47
N ALA A 32 3.15 20.49 30.13
CA ALA A 32 3.71 20.54 31.47
C ALA A 32 5.12 21.17 31.54
N ASN A 33 5.78 21.39 30.39
CA ASN A 33 7.02 22.15 30.28
C ASN A 33 6.82 23.54 29.62
N GLY A 34 5.56 23.98 29.43
CA GLY A 34 5.24 25.28 28.82
C GLY A 34 5.60 25.40 27.34
N ILE A 35 5.72 24.28 26.62
CA ILE A 35 6.14 24.26 25.22
C ILE A 35 4.93 24.42 24.30
N GLN A 36 4.83 25.55 23.63
CA GLN A 36 3.69 25.89 22.76
C GLN A 36 3.76 25.25 21.37
N HIS A 37 4.97 25.00 20.86
CA HIS A 37 5.19 24.45 19.51
C HIS A 37 5.50 22.95 19.56
N LEU A 38 4.46 22.12 19.53
CA LEU A 38 4.59 20.67 19.68
C LEU A 38 5.50 20.05 18.61
N TRP A 39 5.48 20.52 17.37
CA TRP A 39 6.36 20.00 16.32
C TRP A 39 7.84 20.35 16.52
N GLY A 40 8.13 21.54 17.03
CA GLY A 40 9.49 21.89 17.42
C GLY A 40 10.01 20.93 18.50
N PHE A 41 9.15 20.63 19.47
CA PHE A 41 9.44 19.67 20.53
C PHE A 41 9.62 18.25 20.02
N VAL A 42 8.72 17.76 19.16
CA VAL A 42 8.81 16.40 18.59
C VAL A 42 10.07 16.26 17.72
N ASN A 43 10.40 17.25 16.89
CA ASN A 43 11.63 17.22 16.08
C ASN A 43 12.89 17.16 16.95
N ASP A 44 12.85 17.79 18.11
CA ASP A 44 13.92 17.77 19.09
C ASP A 44 14.04 16.42 19.81
N LEU A 45 12.91 15.77 20.15
CA LEU A 45 12.88 14.41 20.67
C LEU A 45 13.35 13.38 19.63
N PHE A 46 13.11 13.64 18.34
CA PHE A 46 13.41 12.71 17.24
C PHE A 46 14.23 13.39 16.12
N PRO A 47 15.50 13.78 16.38
CA PRO A 47 16.30 14.58 15.46
C PRO A 47 16.67 13.84 14.15
N GLN A 48 16.53 12.51 14.13
CA GLN A 48 16.75 11.71 12.92
C GLN A 48 15.59 11.77 11.93
N TRP A 49 14.47 12.39 12.30
CA TRP A 49 13.34 12.57 11.39
C TRP A 49 13.64 13.69 10.40
N GLN A 50 14.02 13.29 9.19
CA GLN A 50 14.41 14.17 8.08
C GLN A 50 13.25 15.00 7.52
N THR A 51 12.00 14.62 7.79
CA THR A 51 10.82 15.30 7.22
C THR A 51 9.72 15.56 8.24
N PRO A 52 9.08 16.76 8.22
CA PRO A 52 7.92 17.05 9.07
C PRO A 52 6.76 16.06 8.93
N ARG A 53 6.68 15.35 7.80
CA ARG A 53 5.67 14.31 7.56
C ARG A 53 5.86 13.07 8.43
N GLN A 54 7.06 12.76 8.92
CA GLN A 54 7.29 11.63 9.82
C GLN A 54 6.54 11.75 11.14
N VAL A 55 6.23 12.97 11.54
CA VAL A 55 5.42 13.23 12.71
C VAL A 55 4.00 12.64 12.60
N THR A 56 3.47 12.52 11.38
CA THR A 56 2.18 11.85 11.16
C THR A 56 2.21 10.36 11.50
N LEU A 57 3.39 9.74 11.65
CA LEU A 57 3.54 8.36 12.11
C LEU A 57 3.07 8.21 13.57
N LEU A 58 3.22 9.25 14.40
CA LEU A 58 2.77 9.23 15.79
C LEU A 58 1.25 9.06 15.92
N ARG A 59 0.49 9.46 14.89
CA ARG A 59 -0.98 9.30 14.86
C ARG A 59 -1.41 7.83 14.85
N TRP A 60 -0.53 6.93 14.41
CA TRP A 60 -0.79 5.50 14.31
C TRP A 60 -0.39 4.74 15.59
N GLU A 61 0.11 5.44 16.61
CA GLU A 61 0.68 4.84 17.83
C GLU A 61 1.70 3.74 17.52
N TYR A 62 2.36 3.80 16.37
CA TYR A 62 3.23 2.74 15.90
C TYR A 62 4.60 2.85 16.60
N PRO A 63 5.22 1.73 17.01
CA PRO A 63 6.55 1.73 17.62
C PRO A 63 7.60 2.43 16.77
N LEU A 64 8.52 3.11 17.43
CA LEU A 64 9.67 3.73 16.80
C LEU A 64 10.89 2.83 17.00
N ASP A 65 11.64 2.57 15.92
CA ASP A 65 12.87 1.76 15.96
C ASP A 65 13.91 2.30 16.95
N HIS A 66 13.90 3.62 17.12
CA HIS A 66 14.71 4.32 18.09
C HIS A 66 13.88 5.45 18.68
N TRP A 67 13.80 5.48 20.01
CA TRP A 67 13.14 6.55 20.77
C TRP A 67 13.87 7.92 20.72
N GLY A 68 14.82 8.10 19.80
CA GLY A 68 15.65 9.30 19.67
C GLY A 68 16.21 9.79 21.01
N GLN A 69 16.06 11.09 21.24
CA GLN A 69 16.35 11.75 22.52
C GLN A 69 15.20 11.61 23.53
N CYS A 70 14.04 11.07 23.15
CA CYS A 70 12.88 10.97 24.05
C CYS A 70 13.20 10.19 25.32
N ALA A 71 13.86 9.02 25.22
CA ALA A 71 14.25 8.23 26.39
C ALA A 71 15.20 9.01 27.33
N VAL A 72 16.17 9.72 26.76
CA VAL A 72 17.13 10.55 27.52
C VAL A 72 16.42 11.71 28.21
N ARG A 73 15.62 12.46 27.44
CA ARG A 73 14.95 13.69 27.91
C ARG A 73 13.86 13.43 28.94
N THR A 74 13.18 12.30 28.82
CA THR A 74 12.11 11.89 29.75
C THR A 74 12.61 10.98 30.88
N GLN A 75 13.84 10.47 30.79
CA GLN A 75 14.38 9.43 31.67
C GLN A 75 13.51 8.15 31.72
N LEU A 76 12.70 7.91 30.70
CA LEU A 76 11.90 6.71 30.58
C LEU A 76 12.67 5.62 29.84
N THR A 77 12.50 4.38 30.29
CA THR A 77 13.06 3.23 29.59
C THR A 77 12.31 2.98 28.27
N PRO A 78 12.96 2.38 27.27
CA PRO A 78 12.29 1.97 26.04
C PRO A 78 11.06 1.09 26.29
N THR A 79 11.08 0.24 27.32
CA THR A 79 9.94 -0.60 27.72
C THR A 79 8.73 0.22 28.12
N VAL A 80 8.91 1.30 28.90
CA VAL A 80 7.82 2.19 29.29
C VAL A 80 7.28 2.96 28.09
N LEU A 81 8.17 3.49 27.23
CA LEU A 81 7.76 4.20 26.02
C LEU A 81 7.01 3.28 25.04
N ASN A 82 7.44 2.02 24.91
CA ASN A 82 6.77 1.03 24.07
C ASN A 82 5.34 0.72 24.54
N ARG A 83 5.04 0.81 25.85
CA ARG A 83 3.67 0.64 26.38
C ARG A 83 2.71 1.76 25.95
N LEU A 84 3.25 2.91 25.55
CA LEU A 84 2.46 4.01 24.98
C LEU A 84 2.09 3.78 23.52
N THR A 85 2.56 2.68 22.93
CA THR A 85 2.38 2.34 21.52
C THR A 85 1.64 1.01 21.37
N VAL A 86 1.24 0.68 20.14
CA VAL A 86 0.64 -0.61 19.84
C VAL A 86 1.68 -1.71 19.59
N LEU A 87 2.94 -1.54 20.02
CA LEU A 87 4.02 -2.50 19.78
C LEU A 87 3.68 -3.90 20.27
N ALA A 88 3.25 -4.03 21.53
CA ALA A 88 2.93 -5.32 22.15
C ALA A 88 1.86 -6.09 21.36
N TRP A 89 0.95 -5.36 20.70
CA TRP A 89 -0.04 -5.92 19.81
C TRP A 89 0.56 -6.31 18.46
N VAL A 90 1.37 -5.45 17.82
CA VAL A 90 2.02 -5.73 16.54
C VAL A 90 2.94 -6.95 16.62
N GLU A 91 3.77 -7.05 17.67
CA GLU A 91 4.76 -8.12 17.87
C GLU A 91 4.12 -9.50 18.04
N LYS A 92 2.88 -9.56 18.54
CA LYS A 92 2.12 -10.81 18.65
C LYS A 92 1.78 -11.44 17.30
N PHE A 93 1.70 -10.66 16.23
CA PHE A 93 1.33 -11.16 14.90
C PHE A 93 2.50 -11.18 13.92
N ARG A 94 3.55 -10.39 14.13
CA ARG A 94 4.69 -10.29 13.21
C ARG A 94 5.87 -9.59 13.86
N VAL A 95 7.02 -9.70 13.22
CA VAL A 95 8.18 -8.86 13.55
C VAL A 95 7.85 -7.40 13.24
N ALA A 96 8.04 -6.51 14.21
CA ALA A 96 7.85 -5.07 14.00
C ALA A 96 8.75 -4.60 12.85
N SER A 97 8.13 -4.03 11.81
CA SER A 97 8.88 -3.53 10.66
C SER A 97 9.66 -2.27 11.05
N SER A 98 10.93 -2.21 10.63
CA SER A 98 11.74 -1.01 10.79
C SER A 98 11.40 0.02 9.70
N PHE A 99 10.90 1.18 10.10
CA PHE A 99 10.49 2.26 9.18
C PHE A 99 11.63 3.28 9.00
N ARG A 100 12.79 2.82 8.50
CA ARG A 100 13.90 3.72 8.15
C ARG A 100 13.54 4.70 7.02
N HIS A 101 12.58 4.33 6.17
CA HIS A 101 12.11 5.16 5.05
C HIS A 101 10.56 5.19 5.00
N PRO A 102 9.91 6.21 5.57
CA PRO A 102 8.45 6.29 5.71
C PRO A 102 7.68 6.36 4.37
N PHE A 103 8.39 6.54 3.26
CA PHE A 103 7.78 6.69 1.93
C PHE A 103 7.42 5.35 1.26
N ARG A 104 8.04 4.23 1.66
CA ARG A 104 7.83 2.93 0.99
C ARG A 104 6.87 2.00 1.74
N ALA A 105 6.79 2.12 3.05
CA ALA A 105 5.83 1.44 3.88
C ALA A 105 5.35 2.43 4.93
N SER A 106 4.03 2.58 5.08
CA SER A 106 3.45 3.42 6.13
C SER A 106 2.75 2.52 7.14
N PRO A 107 2.84 2.79 8.46
CA PRO A 107 1.98 2.16 9.46
C PRO A 107 0.50 2.18 9.07
N ARG A 108 0.05 3.18 8.29
CA ARG A 108 -1.30 3.23 7.72
C ARG A 108 -1.69 2.01 6.90
N GLN A 109 -0.78 1.44 6.11
CA GLN A 109 -1.08 0.23 5.32
C GLN A 109 -1.34 -0.99 6.20
N ILE A 110 -0.77 -0.98 7.41
CA ILE A 110 -0.78 -2.08 8.35
C ILE A 110 -1.92 -1.94 9.37
N LEU A 111 -2.10 -0.73 9.88
CA LEU A 111 -3.00 -0.36 10.96
C LEU A 111 -4.25 0.38 10.50
N GLY A 112 -4.34 0.71 9.20
CA GLY A 112 -5.52 1.34 8.62
C GLY A 112 -6.76 0.49 8.86
N GLY A 113 -7.83 1.13 9.30
CA GLY A 113 -9.07 0.45 9.70
C GLY A 113 -9.07 -0.07 11.13
N VAL A 114 -7.90 -0.33 11.74
CA VAL A 114 -7.83 -0.73 13.15
C VAL A 114 -7.56 0.44 14.07
N ILE A 115 -6.60 1.30 13.73
CA ILE A 115 -6.35 2.53 14.49
C ILE A 115 -7.18 3.65 13.87
N ALA A 116 -7.92 4.36 14.72
CA ALA A 116 -8.77 5.47 14.33
C ALA A 116 -7.92 6.67 13.88
N ASP A 117 -8.23 7.21 12.70
CA ASP A 117 -7.60 8.43 12.18
C ASP A 117 -7.85 9.65 13.10
N GLN A 118 -8.94 9.61 13.86
CA GLN A 118 -9.37 10.65 14.80
C GLN A 118 -9.21 10.15 16.24
N ALA A 119 -8.96 11.06 17.18
CA ALA A 119 -9.02 10.75 18.60
C ALA A 119 -10.46 10.44 19.01
N GLN A 120 -10.61 9.44 19.88
CA GLN A 120 -11.88 9.07 20.48
C GLN A 120 -11.75 9.30 21.98
N ILE A 121 -12.67 10.05 22.58
CA ILE A 121 -12.54 10.47 23.98
C ILE A 121 -13.83 10.31 24.78
N CYS A 122 -13.68 10.05 26.07
CA CYS A 122 -14.74 10.20 27.06
C CYS A 122 -14.43 11.45 27.89
N SER A 123 -15.30 12.45 27.86
CA SER A 123 -15.09 13.69 28.60
C SER A 123 -15.04 13.48 30.11
N SER A 124 -15.89 12.60 30.66
CA SER A 124 -15.89 12.23 32.08
C SER A 124 -14.57 11.58 32.50
N CYS A 125 -14.03 10.64 31.71
CA CYS A 125 -12.69 10.10 31.98
C CYS A 125 -11.60 11.18 31.91
N LEU A 126 -11.69 12.14 30.98
CA LEU A 126 -10.69 13.22 30.90
C LEU A 126 -10.79 14.22 32.06
N GLN A 127 -11.95 14.33 32.72
CA GLN A 127 -12.11 15.09 33.97
C GLN A 127 -11.43 14.36 35.14
N ASP A 128 -11.66 13.04 35.23
CA ASP A 128 -11.06 12.19 36.27
C ASP A 128 -9.53 12.12 36.10
N ASP A 129 -9.10 11.75 34.90
CA ASP A 129 -7.71 11.53 34.52
C ASP A 129 -7.43 12.17 33.15
N PRO A 130 -6.71 13.31 33.07
CA PRO A 130 -6.60 14.08 31.83
C PRO A 130 -5.57 13.47 30.87
N TYR A 131 -5.88 12.31 30.28
CA TYR A 131 -5.11 11.66 29.21
C TYR A 131 -5.97 10.80 28.28
N ILE A 132 -5.49 10.58 27.05
CA ILE A 132 -6.15 9.70 26.08
C ILE A 132 -5.63 8.28 26.25
N ARG A 133 -6.55 7.33 26.39
CA ARG A 133 -6.23 5.91 26.55
C ARG A 133 -5.87 5.28 25.22
N ILE A 134 -4.87 4.39 25.21
CA ILE A 134 -4.47 3.67 24.01
C ILE A 134 -5.58 2.76 23.45
N GLY A 135 -6.41 2.19 24.33
CA GLY A 135 -7.58 1.42 23.90
C GLY A 135 -8.60 2.23 23.09
N TRP A 136 -8.66 3.56 23.28
CA TRP A 136 -9.51 4.46 22.50
C TRP A 136 -8.91 4.87 21.16
N ARG A 137 -7.67 4.49 20.86
CA ARG A 137 -7.08 4.67 19.54
C ARG A 137 -7.55 3.60 18.55
N PHE A 138 -8.22 2.54 19.02
CA PHE A 138 -8.75 1.49 18.15
C PHE A 138 -10.14 1.87 17.62
N ALA A 139 -10.33 1.86 16.31
CA ALA A 139 -11.56 2.27 15.62
C ALA A 139 -12.81 1.47 16.02
N ALA A 140 -12.63 0.23 16.49
CA ALA A 140 -13.69 -0.60 17.03
C ALA A 140 -14.14 -0.19 18.45
N THR A 141 -13.32 0.57 19.17
CA THR A 141 -13.67 1.12 20.49
C THR A 141 -14.56 2.34 20.32
N ARG A 142 -15.86 2.20 20.59
CA ARG A 142 -16.89 3.24 20.38
C ARG A 142 -17.54 3.73 21.68
N ALA A 143 -17.39 3.00 22.77
CA ALA A 143 -17.96 3.37 24.07
C ALA A 143 -16.93 3.30 25.20
N CYS A 144 -17.15 4.11 26.23
CA CYS A 144 -16.44 4.06 27.49
C CYS A 144 -17.20 3.16 28.46
N LEU A 145 -16.60 2.04 28.88
CA LEU A 145 -17.22 1.13 29.84
C LEU A 145 -17.27 1.70 31.26
N ARG A 146 -16.33 2.60 31.61
CA ARG A 146 -16.28 3.22 32.95
C ARG A 146 -17.46 4.17 33.20
N HIS A 147 -17.87 4.91 32.17
CA HIS A 147 -18.92 5.93 32.28
C HIS A 147 -20.19 5.61 31.47
N GLY A 148 -20.24 4.43 30.82
CA GLY A 148 -21.42 3.98 30.06
C GLY A 148 -21.80 4.90 28.90
N CYS A 149 -20.84 5.60 28.26
CA CYS A 149 -21.11 6.63 27.27
C CYS A 149 -20.40 6.39 25.94
N LEU A 150 -20.94 6.92 24.85
CA LEU A 150 -20.29 6.91 23.54
C LEU A 150 -19.05 7.81 23.53
N LEU A 151 -17.99 7.35 22.88
CA LEU A 151 -16.77 8.14 22.70
C LEU A 151 -17.00 9.20 21.62
N ARG A 152 -16.54 10.43 21.89
CA ARG A 152 -16.61 11.55 20.94
C ARG A 152 -15.42 11.52 20.01
N THR A 153 -15.68 11.76 18.73
CA THR A 153 -14.66 11.88 17.68
C THR A 153 -14.61 13.27 17.05
N HIS A 154 -15.58 14.13 17.37
CA HIS A 154 -15.71 15.49 16.88
C HIS A 154 -15.96 16.45 18.05
N CYS A 155 -15.55 17.71 17.87
CA CYS A 155 -15.80 18.77 18.83
C CYS A 155 -17.30 19.07 18.95
N SER A 156 -17.83 19.12 20.18
CA SER A 156 -19.25 19.42 20.42
C SER A 156 -19.66 20.84 20.01
N CYS A 157 -18.72 21.79 19.97
CA CYS A 157 -18.96 23.18 19.61
C CYS A 157 -18.88 23.41 18.09
N CYS A 158 -17.75 23.08 17.47
CA CYS A 158 -17.49 23.41 16.06
C CYS A 158 -17.46 22.21 15.10
N GLN A 159 -17.76 20.99 15.59
CA GLN A 159 -17.78 19.74 14.80
C GLN A 159 -16.46 19.38 14.11
N THR A 160 -15.35 20.05 14.43
CA THR A 160 -14.04 19.68 13.90
C THR A 160 -13.61 18.32 14.46
N PRO A 161 -13.07 17.40 13.64
CA PRO A 161 -12.51 16.14 14.10
C PRO A 161 -11.48 16.33 15.21
N LEU A 162 -11.50 15.45 16.20
CA LEU A 162 -10.53 15.43 17.28
C LEU A 162 -9.28 14.70 16.80
N HIS A 163 -8.10 15.25 17.10
CA HIS A 163 -6.83 14.63 16.76
C HIS A 163 -5.94 14.66 18.00
N GLY A 164 -5.39 13.51 18.40
CA GLY A 164 -4.56 13.43 19.60
C GLY A 164 -3.28 14.24 19.48
N ILE A 165 -2.75 14.39 18.26
CA ILE A 165 -1.46 15.05 18.01
C ILE A 165 -1.44 15.85 16.69
N GLU A 166 -1.30 17.17 16.77
CA GLU A 166 -1.11 18.11 15.65
C GLU A 166 -0.16 19.28 16.01
N SER A 167 0.26 20.09 15.02
CA SER A 167 1.28 21.16 15.16
C SER A 167 0.97 22.14 16.29
N ASP A 168 -0.25 22.65 16.25
CA ASP A 168 -0.69 23.82 17.00
C ASP A 168 -1.87 23.45 17.90
N HIS A 169 -1.95 22.17 18.29
CA HIS A 169 -3.06 21.66 19.09
C HIS A 169 -2.75 21.85 20.57
N PRO A 170 -3.49 22.72 21.29
CA PRO A 170 -3.37 22.80 22.74
C PRO A 170 -3.88 21.51 23.35
N TYR A 171 -3.20 21.03 24.41
CA TYR A 171 -3.54 19.75 25.02
C TYR A 171 -4.99 19.74 25.52
N LEU A 172 -5.77 18.74 25.06
CA LEU A 172 -7.19 18.53 25.40
C LEU A 172 -8.11 19.72 25.07
N ARG A 173 -7.79 20.53 24.05
CA ARG A 173 -8.62 21.66 23.61
C ARG A 173 -8.80 21.65 22.11
N CYS A 174 -9.99 21.96 21.62
CA CYS A 174 -10.25 21.99 20.19
C CYS A 174 -9.34 23.01 19.46
N ARG A 175 -8.65 22.60 18.40
CA ARG A 175 -7.77 23.51 17.63
C ARG A 175 -8.49 24.73 17.05
N THR A 176 -9.78 24.57 16.72
CA THR A 176 -10.56 25.57 16.00
C THR A 176 -11.27 26.52 16.94
N CYS A 177 -12.01 26.01 17.92
CA CYS A 177 -12.81 26.83 18.84
C CYS A 177 -12.25 26.89 20.27
N GLN A 178 -11.13 26.23 20.55
CA GLN A 178 -10.46 26.19 21.86
C GLN A 178 -11.29 25.60 23.01
N THR A 179 -12.47 25.04 22.73
CA THR A 179 -13.30 24.37 23.73
C THR A 179 -12.56 23.19 24.35
N ASP A 180 -12.58 23.13 25.68
CA ASP A 180 -11.99 22.07 26.48
C ASP A 180 -12.76 20.75 26.28
N TRP A 181 -12.04 19.69 25.94
CA TRP A 181 -12.59 18.36 25.70
C TRP A 181 -13.21 17.74 26.95
N ARG A 182 -12.75 18.15 28.13
CA ARG A 182 -13.28 17.73 29.43
C ARG A 182 -14.70 18.26 29.65
N ALA A 183 -15.07 19.36 29.01
CA ALA A 183 -16.39 19.97 29.16
C ALA A 183 -17.43 19.43 28.15
N PHE A 184 -17.07 18.47 27.29
CA PHE A 184 -18.03 17.95 26.32
C PHE A 184 -19.15 17.17 26.99
N PRO A 185 -20.41 17.30 26.50
CA PRO A 185 -21.52 16.52 27.03
C PRO A 185 -21.35 15.03 26.68
N ALA A 186 -21.56 14.18 27.68
CA ALA A 186 -21.59 12.73 27.50
C ALA A 186 -22.94 12.30 26.90
N THR A 187 -22.90 11.34 25.97
CA THR A 187 -24.11 10.68 25.43
C THR A 187 -24.08 9.24 25.88
N ALA A 188 -25.10 8.79 26.62
CA ALA A 188 -25.20 7.41 27.08
C ALA A 188 -25.12 6.43 25.90
N ALA A 189 -24.39 5.33 26.08
CA ALA A 189 -24.36 4.22 25.15
C ALA A 189 -25.50 3.24 25.49
N ALA A 190 -26.07 2.60 24.49
CA ALA A 190 -27.01 1.52 24.71
C ALA A 190 -26.30 0.27 25.30
N ASP A 191 -27.03 -0.55 26.04
CA ASP A 191 -26.47 -1.71 26.76
C ASP A 191 -25.84 -2.73 25.82
N ASP A 192 -26.42 -2.94 24.64
CA ASP A 192 -25.88 -3.82 23.59
C ASP A 192 -24.50 -3.36 23.10
N HIS A 193 -24.32 -2.05 22.91
CA HIS A 193 -23.02 -1.46 22.60
C HIS A 193 -22.02 -1.65 23.73
N LEU A 194 -22.44 -1.51 24.99
CA LEU A 194 -21.55 -1.71 26.14
C LEU A 194 -21.11 -3.16 26.27
N ILE A 195 -22.02 -4.13 26.08
CA ILE A 195 -21.69 -5.57 26.11
C ILE A 195 -20.70 -5.92 24.99
N ALA A 196 -20.95 -5.44 23.76
CA ALA A 196 -20.04 -5.65 22.63
C ALA A 196 -18.67 -5.00 22.89
N GLN A 197 -18.68 -3.77 23.44
CA GLN A 197 -17.47 -3.04 23.78
C GLN A 197 -16.65 -3.71 24.88
N ASP A 198 -17.28 -4.35 25.85
CA ASP A 198 -16.61 -5.08 26.94
C ASP A 198 -15.82 -6.29 26.43
N ARG A 199 -16.45 -7.09 25.57
CA ARG A 199 -15.77 -8.21 24.88
C ARG A 199 -14.55 -7.71 24.10
N TRP A 200 -14.74 -6.63 23.35
CA TRP A 200 -13.66 -6.04 22.56
C TRP A 200 -12.53 -5.45 23.42
N GLN A 201 -12.86 -4.73 24.49
CA GLN A 201 -11.87 -4.11 25.35
C GLN A 201 -11.08 -5.14 26.15
N THR A 202 -11.71 -6.26 26.52
CA THR A 202 -11.03 -7.42 27.12
C THR A 202 -10.01 -8.02 26.15
N ALA A 203 -10.41 -8.23 24.87
CA ALA A 203 -9.49 -8.66 23.82
C ALA A 203 -8.31 -7.69 23.63
N LEU A 204 -8.58 -6.38 23.57
CA LEU A 204 -7.52 -5.37 23.40
C LEU A 204 -6.55 -5.33 24.59
N ARG A 205 -7.04 -5.43 25.83
CA ARG A 205 -6.18 -5.47 27.02
C ARG A 205 -5.22 -6.64 26.96
N PHE A 206 -5.72 -7.83 26.61
CA PHE A 206 -4.88 -9.01 26.41
C PHE A 206 -3.84 -8.81 25.31
N LEU A 207 -4.25 -8.25 24.17
CA LEU A 207 -3.37 -8.03 23.03
C LEU A 207 -2.31 -6.93 23.26
N LEU A 208 -2.62 -5.94 24.09
CA LEU A 208 -1.71 -4.84 24.44
C LEU A 208 -0.79 -5.18 25.62
N ASP A 209 -1.06 -6.24 26.38
CA ASP A 209 -0.19 -6.66 27.47
C ASP A 209 1.12 -7.26 26.91
N PRO A 210 2.29 -6.66 27.18
CA PRO A 210 3.58 -7.20 26.72
C PRO A 210 3.95 -8.53 27.39
N ALA A 211 3.37 -8.88 28.53
CA ALA A 211 3.60 -10.16 29.19
C ALA A 211 2.89 -11.33 28.49
N GLU A 212 1.88 -11.03 27.67
CA GLU A 212 1.10 -12.04 26.96
C GLU A 212 1.71 -12.41 25.61
N SER A 213 1.60 -13.69 25.24
CA SER A 213 2.04 -14.23 23.95
C SER A 213 0.95 -15.10 23.33
N LEU A 214 0.76 -14.98 22.01
CA LEU A 214 -0.15 -15.85 21.24
C LEU A 214 0.42 -17.24 20.99
N VAL A 215 1.72 -17.42 21.20
CA VAL A 215 2.45 -18.67 20.99
C VAL A 215 3.11 -19.06 22.31
N ARG A 216 2.73 -20.22 22.85
CA ARG A 216 3.28 -20.82 24.08
C ARG A 216 3.71 -22.26 23.77
N GLY A 217 4.68 -22.80 24.51
CA GLY A 217 5.02 -24.24 24.52
C GLY A 217 5.99 -24.73 23.43
N ALA A 218 5.91 -26.02 23.09
CA ALA A 218 6.83 -26.80 22.22
C ALA A 218 7.05 -26.23 20.80
N ALA A 219 6.34 -25.17 20.43
CA ALA A 219 6.59 -24.39 19.22
C ALA A 219 7.91 -23.60 19.26
N ASP A 220 8.57 -23.48 20.42
CA ASP A 220 9.93 -22.92 20.52
C ASP A 220 11.02 -23.94 20.14
N SER A 221 10.70 -25.24 20.12
CA SER A 221 11.57 -26.31 19.63
C SER A 221 11.41 -26.65 18.15
N LEU A 222 10.52 -25.95 17.42
CA LEU A 222 10.45 -26.06 15.97
C LEU A 222 11.74 -25.54 15.32
N PRO A 223 12.11 -26.03 14.12
CA PRO A 223 13.28 -25.53 13.40
C PRO A 223 13.26 -24.00 13.34
N SER A 224 14.44 -23.39 13.50
CA SER A 224 14.70 -21.95 13.68
C SER A 224 14.15 -21.00 12.60
N VAL A 225 13.42 -21.52 11.61
CA VAL A 225 12.98 -20.82 10.41
C VAL A 225 11.53 -20.31 10.53
N SER A 226 10.72 -20.77 11.50
CA SER A 226 9.32 -20.32 11.59
C SER A 226 9.16 -18.99 12.34
N THR A 227 8.54 -18.00 11.70
CA THR A 227 8.27 -16.69 12.31
C THR A 227 7.08 -16.75 13.27
N VAL A 228 6.97 -15.80 14.21
CA VAL A 228 5.77 -15.65 15.09
C VAL A 228 4.48 -15.63 14.26
N ALA A 229 4.48 -14.90 13.14
CA ALA A 229 3.34 -14.82 12.24
C ALA A 229 2.91 -16.18 11.69
N GLN A 230 3.87 -17.02 11.29
CA GLN A 230 3.58 -18.37 10.78
C GLN A 230 3.02 -19.28 11.87
N ARG A 231 3.54 -19.19 13.10
CA ARG A 231 3.03 -19.96 14.25
C ARG A 231 1.61 -19.56 14.62
N VAL A 232 1.32 -18.25 14.64
CA VAL A 232 -0.04 -17.73 14.84
C VAL A 232 -0.96 -18.20 13.69
N GLY A 233 -0.53 -18.07 12.44
CA GLY A 233 -1.28 -18.54 11.26
C GLY A 233 -1.62 -20.03 11.32
N MET A 234 -0.69 -20.87 11.79
CA MET A 234 -0.94 -22.30 12.01
C MET A 234 -2.04 -22.55 13.05
N LYS A 235 -2.06 -21.79 14.16
CA LYS A 235 -3.14 -21.88 15.16
C LYS A 235 -4.49 -21.49 14.56
N PHE A 236 -4.56 -20.42 13.75
CA PHE A 236 -5.77 -20.03 13.01
C PHE A 236 -6.26 -21.16 12.08
N ARG A 237 -5.34 -21.75 11.31
CA ARG A 237 -5.66 -22.90 10.44
C ARG A 237 -6.19 -24.09 11.23
N TYR A 238 -5.59 -24.37 12.39
CA TYR A 238 -6.01 -25.45 13.27
C TYR A 238 -7.45 -25.22 13.75
N VAL A 239 -7.75 -24.08 14.40
CA VAL A 239 -9.08 -23.82 14.95
C VAL A 239 -10.17 -23.83 13.88
N ARG A 240 -9.88 -23.35 12.67
CA ARG A 240 -10.83 -23.45 11.54
C ARG A 240 -11.07 -24.90 11.12
N THR A 241 -9.99 -25.69 11.03
CA THR A 241 -10.08 -27.09 10.59
C THR A 241 -10.80 -27.94 11.65
N ASP A 242 -10.55 -27.67 12.92
CA ASP A 242 -11.23 -28.29 14.06
C ASP A 242 -12.73 -27.97 14.07
N ALA A 243 -13.10 -26.71 13.78
CA ALA A 243 -14.49 -26.30 13.60
C ALA A 243 -15.16 -26.91 12.34
N GLY A 244 -14.41 -27.61 11.47
CA GLY A 244 -14.94 -28.23 10.24
C GLY A 244 -15.16 -27.26 9.08
N TRP A 245 -14.56 -26.06 9.13
CA TRP A 245 -14.75 -25.03 8.11
C TRP A 245 -13.73 -25.17 6.98
N SER A 246 -14.20 -25.09 5.74
CA SER A 246 -13.30 -24.89 4.60
C SER A 246 -12.77 -23.45 4.55
N VAL A 247 -11.64 -23.23 3.85
CA VAL A 247 -11.09 -21.88 3.62
C VAL A 247 -12.15 -20.97 3.00
N THR A 248 -12.84 -21.42 1.95
CA THR A 248 -13.87 -20.63 1.25
C THR A 248 -15.07 -20.31 2.14
N ALA A 249 -15.55 -21.28 2.93
CA ALA A 249 -16.66 -21.05 3.85
C ALA A 249 -16.30 -20.03 4.93
N MET A 250 -15.08 -20.14 5.49
CA MET A 250 -14.60 -19.21 6.51
C MET A 250 -14.36 -17.82 5.92
N ALA A 251 -13.76 -17.75 4.73
CA ALA A 251 -13.54 -16.49 4.02
C ALA A 251 -14.89 -15.77 3.77
N GLN A 252 -15.91 -16.48 3.30
CA GLN A 252 -17.25 -15.93 3.11
C GLN A 252 -17.87 -15.39 4.40
N GLN A 253 -17.74 -16.13 5.51
CA GLN A 253 -18.31 -15.73 6.79
C GLN A 253 -17.60 -14.53 7.43
N VAL A 254 -16.28 -14.44 7.28
CA VAL A 254 -15.49 -13.28 7.74
C VAL A 254 -15.64 -12.09 6.77
N GLY A 255 -16.12 -12.32 5.54
CA GLY A 255 -16.22 -11.29 4.50
C GLY A 255 -14.89 -11.00 3.80
N LEU A 256 -14.06 -12.02 3.60
CA LEU A 256 -12.73 -11.94 2.97
C LEU A 256 -12.64 -12.80 1.70
N ASP A 257 -11.63 -12.52 0.87
CA ASP A 257 -11.22 -13.41 -0.23
C ASP A 257 -10.43 -14.62 0.30
N ASP A 258 -10.61 -15.79 -0.33
CA ASP A 258 -9.92 -17.04 0.00
C ASP A 258 -8.38 -16.88 0.08
N GLY A 259 -7.81 -16.05 -0.80
CA GLY A 259 -6.39 -15.74 -0.83
C GLY A 259 -5.93 -14.94 0.38
N VAL A 260 -6.75 -13.99 0.85
CA VAL A 260 -6.47 -13.19 2.06
C VAL A 260 -6.53 -14.07 3.31
N LEU A 261 -7.56 -14.93 3.43
CA LEU A 261 -7.66 -15.87 4.54
C LEU A 261 -6.48 -16.85 4.55
N SER A 262 -6.12 -17.37 3.37
CA SER A 262 -4.97 -18.28 3.23
C SER A 262 -3.65 -17.58 3.60
N ALA A 263 -3.46 -16.33 3.19
CA ALA A 263 -2.29 -15.53 3.55
C ALA A 263 -2.19 -15.34 5.07
N LEU A 264 -3.31 -15.04 5.74
CA LEU A 264 -3.39 -14.93 7.20
C LEU A 264 -2.96 -16.23 7.89
N GLU A 265 -3.52 -17.36 7.46
CA GLU A 265 -3.19 -18.70 8.00
C GLU A 265 -1.77 -19.16 7.68
N LEU A 266 -1.13 -18.56 6.68
CA LEU A 266 0.27 -18.81 6.34
C LEU A 266 1.22 -17.86 7.08
N GLY A 267 0.71 -16.95 7.91
CA GLY A 267 1.52 -15.92 8.57
C GLY A 267 2.10 -14.90 7.60
N GLN A 268 1.49 -14.72 6.43
CA GLN A 268 1.87 -13.68 5.49
C GLN A 268 1.32 -12.32 5.97
N PRO A 269 1.93 -11.19 5.57
CA PRO A 269 1.46 -9.87 5.94
C PRO A 269 0.00 -9.65 5.52
N THR A 270 -0.88 -9.50 6.51
CA THR A 270 -2.29 -9.15 6.33
C THR A 270 -2.69 -8.01 7.27
N GLN A 271 -3.88 -7.43 7.07
CA GLN A 271 -4.41 -6.38 7.95
C GLN A 271 -4.81 -6.99 9.29
N LEU A 272 -4.46 -6.32 10.39
CA LEU A 272 -4.69 -6.89 11.73
C LEU A 272 -6.18 -7.06 12.07
N GLN A 273 -7.06 -6.24 11.47
CA GLN A 273 -8.51 -6.37 11.65
C GLN A 273 -9.02 -7.77 11.28
N HIS A 274 -8.41 -8.43 10.29
CA HIS A 274 -8.85 -9.74 9.83
C HIS A 274 -8.70 -10.80 10.92
N TYR A 275 -7.64 -10.72 11.74
CA TYR A 275 -7.44 -11.66 12.85
C TYR A 275 -8.52 -11.51 13.94
N LEU A 276 -8.98 -10.29 14.17
CA LEU A 276 -10.00 -9.98 15.18
C LEU A 276 -11.36 -10.53 14.76
N THR A 277 -11.77 -10.30 13.50
CA THR A 277 -13.03 -10.84 12.97
C THR A 277 -12.99 -12.36 12.84
N TYR A 278 -11.83 -12.95 12.56
CA TYR A 278 -11.68 -14.40 12.43
C TYR A 278 -12.06 -15.14 13.72
N LEU A 279 -11.53 -14.72 14.87
CA LEU A 279 -11.85 -15.37 16.15
C LEU A 279 -13.27 -15.08 16.63
N ASP A 280 -13.79 -13.89 16.34
CA ASP A 280 -15.18 -13.52 16.65
C ASP A 280 -16.17 -14.45 15.94
N VAL A 281 -15.94 -14.74 14.66
CA VAL A 281 -16.75 -15.71 13.88
C VAL A 281 -16.69 -17.12 14.47
N LEU A 282 -15.54 -17.53 15.03
CA LEU A 282 -15.39 -18.83 15.68
C LEU A 282 -15.86 -18.85 17.14
N GLY A 283 -16.21 -17.69 17.73
CA GLY A 283 -16.57 -17.58 19.14
C GLY A 283 -15.41 -17.92 20.10
N ILE A 284 -14.16 -17.75 19.68
CA ILE A 284 -12.97 -18.08 20.48
C ILE A 284 -12.40 -16.78 21.08
N SER A 285 -12.14 -16.77 22.39
CA SER A 285 -11.51 -15.63 23.03
C SER A 285 -9.99 -15.57 22.75
N TRP A 286 -9.38 -14.39 22.83
CA TRP A 286 -7.93 -14.26 22.66
C TRP A 286 -7.11 -15.02 23.71
N PRO A 287 -7.48 -15.01 25.02
CA PRO A 287 -6.84 -15.87 26.01
C PRO A 287 -6.91 -17.36 25.66
N ASP A 288 -8.07 -17.86 25.23
CA ASP A 288 -8.23 -19.28 24.85
C ASP A 288 -7.40 -19.60 23.61
N PHE A 289 -7.43 -18.72 22.61
CA PHE A 289 -6.60 -18.85 21.42
C PHE A 289 -5.11 -18.86 21.79
N ALA A 290 -4.66 -18.02 22.72
CA ALA A 290 -3.27 -18.00 23.17
C ALA A 290 -2.88 -19.27 23.95
N ALA A 291 -3.78 -19.76 24.80
CA ALA A 291 -3.60 -20.98 25.59
C ALA A 291 -3.59 -22.27 24.75
N LEU A 292 -4.14 -22.24 23.53
CA LEU A 292 -4.10 -23.38 22.61
C LEU A 292 -2.66 -23.80 22.29
N GLU A 293 -2.29 -25.00 22.71
CA GLU A 293 -1.01 -25.63 22.36
C GLU A 293 -1.21 -26.65 21.22
N LEU A 294 -0.38 -26.55 20.18
CA LEU A 294 -0.39 -27.51 19.07
C LEU A 294 0.64 -28.59 19.33
N SER A 295 0.23 -29.87 19.26
CA SER A 295 1.16 -30.98 19.37
C SER A 295 2.13 -31.01 18.17
N PRO A 296 3.34 -31.59 18.32
CA PRO A 296 4.28 -31.75 17.21
C PRO A 296 3.68 -32.45 15.98
N ASP A 297 2.82 -33.45 16.19
CA ASP A 297 2.13 -34.17 15.12
C ASP A 297 1.15 -33.28 14.35
N VAL A 298 0.39 -32.44 15.07
CA VAL A 298 -0.51 -31.46 14.45
C VAL A 298 0.29 -30.43 13.66
N ILE A 299 1.41 -29.94 14.20
CA ILE A 299 2.28 -29.00 13.47
C ILE A 299 2.85 -29.66 12.22
N ALA A 300 3.31 -30.91 12.29
CA ALA A 300 3.79 -31.65 11.14
C ALA A 300 2.70 -31.79 10.06
N LEU A 301 1.47 -32.10 10.46
CA LEU A 301 0.32 -32.18 9.55
C LEU A 301 -0.04 -30.84 8.90
N LEU A 302 0.03 -29.74 9.65
CA LEU A 302 -0.33 -28.39 9.16
C LEU A 302 0.76 -27.77 8.27
N THR A 303 2.03 -28.08 8.52
CA THR A 303 3.19 -27.58 7.76
C THR A 303 3.45 -28.39 6.50
N SER A 304 3.27 -29.71 6.59
CA SER A 304 3.41 -30.63 5.47
C SER A 304 2.04 -31.25 5.19
N PRO A 305 1.16 -30.57 4.42
CA PRO A 305 -0.09 -31.17 4.02
C PRO A 305 0.21 -32.56 3.44
N ALA A 306 -0.61 -33.54 3.80
CA ALA A 306 -0.60 -34.82 3.10
C ALA A 306 -0.58 -34.53 1.58
N HIS A 307 0.17 -35.32 0.82
CA HIS A 307 0.39 -35.15 -0.62
C HIS A 307 1.39 -34.06 -1.04
N MET A 308 2.08 -33.36 -0.13
CA MET A 308 3.20 -32.48 -0.53
C MET A 308 4.20 -33.24 -1.42
N ALA A 309 4.65 -34.44 -1.03
CA ALA A 309 5.53 -35.26 -1.86
C ALA A 309 5.00 -35.56 -3.28
N LEU A 310 3.69 -35.51 -3.50
CA LEU A 310 3.07 -35.77 -4.81
C LEU A 310 3.01 -34.51 -5.71
N ARG A 311 3.34 -33.33 -5.16
CA ARG A 311 3.24 -32.02 -5.81
C ARG A 311 4.52 -31.59 -6.55
N CYS A 312 5.32 -32.53 -7.04
CA CYS A 312 6.44 -32.25 -7.95
C CYS A 312 5.97 -32.36 -9.40
N CYS A 313 6.22 -31.31 -10.18
CA CYS A 313 5.82 -31.29 -11.59
C CYS A 313 6.61 -32.35 -12.38
N PRO A 314 5.97 -33.29 -13.11
CA PRO A 314 6.69 -34.30 -13.88
C PRO A 314 7.36 -33.77 -15.15
N ASN A 315 7.32 -32.45 -15.39
CA ASN A 315 7.95 -31.85 -16.56
C ASN A 315 9.40 -31.46 -16.20
N PRO A 316 10.44 -32.16 -16.68
CA PRO A 316 11.83 -31.90 -16.27
C PRO A 316 12.29 -30.46 -16.58
N ASN A 317 11.67 -29.80 -17.57
CA ASN A 317 11.98 -28.42 -17.93
C ASN A 317 11.23 -27.37 -17.07
N CYS A 318 10.39 -27.81 -16.13
CA CYS A 318 9.65 -26.92 -15.24
C CYS A 318 10.48 -26.61 -13.99
N PRO A 319 10.58 -25.34 -13.55
CA PRO A 319 11.26 -24.98 -12.31
C PRO A 319 10.75 -25.76 -11.08
N ASP A 320 9.46 -26.12 -11.07
CA ASP A 320 8.81 -26.90 -10.01
C ASP A 320 9.06 -28.42 -10.08
N ALA A 321 9.86 -28.91 -11.03
CA ALA A 321 10.15 -30.34 -11.14
C ALA A 321 11.24 -30.81 -10.17
N ASN A 322 12.25 -29.96 -9.97
CA ASN A 322 13.40 -30.24 -9.10
C ASN A 322 13.35 -29.46 -7.78
N SER A 323 12.35 -28.58 -7.61
CA SER A 323 12.14 -27.85 -6.36
C SER A 323 11.46 -28.76 -5.33
N ALA A 324 11.70 -28.48 -4.04
CA ALA A 324 10.87 -29.06 -2.98
C ALA A 324 9.40 -28.81 -3.32
N PRO A 325 8.50 -29.78 -3.11
CA PRO A 325 7.12 -29.68 -3.56
C PRO A 325 6.48 -28.37 -3.11
N THR A 326 6.01 -27.59 -4.08
CA THR A 326 5.48 -26.25 -3.84
C THR A 326 3.95 -26.24 -3.94
N THR A 327 3.33 -25.18 -3.41
CA THR A 327 1.90 -24.91 -3.61
C THR A 327 1.57 -24.49 -5.05
N GLN A 328 2.59 -24.25 -5.91
CA GLN A 328 2.39 -23.97 -7.34
C GLN A 328 1.83 -25.16 -8.10
N VAL A 329 2.00 -26.38 -7.58
CA VAL A 329 1.27 -27.55 -8.06
C VAL A 329 -0.01 -27.71 -7.24
N GLY A 330 -1.11 -27.21 -7.82
CA GLY A 330 -2.43 -27.26 -7.20
C GLY A 330 -3.11 -28.61 -7.43
N MET A 331 -3.75 -29.14 -6.38
CA MET A 331 -4.62 -30.31 -6.52
C MET A 331 -5.89 -29.92 -7.27
N VAL A 332 -6.16 -30.59 -8.39
CA VAL A 332 -7.35 -30.37 -9.21
C VAL A 332 -8.50 -31.26 -8.74
N ARG A 333 -8.19 -32.52 -8.43
CA ARG A 333 -9.19 -33.53 -8.06
C ARG A 333 -8.54 -34.70 -7.36
N ASP A 334 -9.10 -35.13 -6.24
CA ASP A 334 -8.81 -36.43 -5.63
C ASP A 334 -9.80 -37.49 -6.16
N ILE A 335 -9.33 -38.71 -6.36
CA ILE A 335 -10.11 -39.87 -6.81
C ILE A 335 -9.78 -41.04 -5.87
N PRO A 336 -10.42 -41.07 -4.68
CA PRO A 336 -10.08 -42.01 -3.61
C PRO A 336 -10.24 -43.48 -4.01
N GLU A 337 -11.24 -43.79 -4.83
CA GLU A 337 -11.56 -45.17 -5.24
C GLU A 337 -10.43 -45.79 -6.05
N GLN A 338 -9.63 -44.96 -6.72
CA GLN A 338 -8.51 -45.38 -7.56
C GLN A 338 -7.15 -45.11 -6.90
N ARG A 339 -7.15 -44.53 -5.69
CA ARG A 339 -5.95 -44.05 -5.00
C ARG A 339 -5.09 -43.15 -5.88
N ILE A 340 -5.72 -42.26 -6.64
CA ILE A 340 -5.02 -41.29 -7.50
C ILE A 340 -5.51 -39.88 -7.24
N VAL A 341 -4.60 -38.92 -7.39
CA VAL A 341 -4.87 -37.50 -7.29
C VAL A 341 -4.35 -36.78 -8.54
N ARG A 342 -5.16 -35.86 -9.06
CA ARG A 342 -4.84 -35.02 -10.22
C ARG A 342 -4.35 -33.66 -9.77
N PHE A 343 -3.27 -33.21 -10.38
CA PHE A 343 -2.67 -31.91 -10.14
C PHE A 343 -2.62 -31.06 -11.41
N ARG A 344 -2.42 -29.75 -11.22
CA ARG A 344 -2.07 -28.78 -12.26
C ARG A 344 -0.94 -27.91 -11.74
N CYS A 345 0.20 -27.94 -12.44
CA CYS A 345 1.28 -26.99 -12.20
C CYS A 345 0.85 -25.60 -12.70
N ARG A 346 0.93 -24.58 -11.86
CA ARG A 346 0.65 -23.18 -12.22
C ARG A 346 1.77 -22.58 -13.09
N THR A 347 3.01 -23.03 -12.90
CA THR A 347 4.19 -22.54 -13.63
C THR A 347 4.19 -22.95 -15.11
N CYS A 348 3.98 -24.23 -15.42
CA CYS A 348 3.96 -24.71 -16.81
C CYS A 348 2.58 -25.13 -17.32
N GLY A 349 1.53 -25.00 -16.50
CA GLY A 349 0.16 -25.38 -16.86
C GLY A 349 -0.12 -26.89 -16.93
N ARG A 350 0.91 -27.76 -16.86
CA ARG A 350 0.79 -29.21 -17.06
C ARG A 350 -0.14 -29.83 -16.01
N ARG A 351 -1.08 -30.65 -16.48
CA ARG A 351 -1.92 -31.51 -15.64
C ARG A 351 -1.31 -32.90 -15.56
N PHE A 352 -1.31 -33.51 -14.39
CA PHE A 352 -0.76 -34.84 -14.19
C PHE A 352 -1.46 -35.57 -13.05
N THR A 353 -1.24 -36.88 -12.98
CA THR A 353 -1.87 -37.77 -11.99
C THR A 353 -0.78 -38.49 -11.22
N ARG A 354 -0.96 -38.66 -9.91
CA ARG A 354 -0.10 -39.48 -9.05
C ARG A 354 -0.95 -40.48 -8.29
N SER A 355 -0.47 -41.71 -8.18
CA SER A 355 -0.99 -42.67 -7.22
C SER A 355 -0.42 -42.42 -5.84
N TYR A 356 -1.10 -42.90 -4.82
CA TYR A 356 -0.65 -42.86 -3.44
C TYR A 356 -1.00 -44.17 -2.74
N ASP A 357 -0.20 -44.54 -1.75
CA ASP A 357 -0.48 -45.67 -0.87
C ASP A 357 -1.04 -45.18 0.47
N GLY A 358 -2.03 -45.90 0.99
CA GLY A 358 -2.77 -45.54 2.21
C GLY A 358 -4.02 -44.67 1.95
N PRO A 359 -4.87 -44.46 2.97
CA PRO A 359 -5.96 -43.51 2.88
C PRO A 359 -5.36 -42.09 2.81
N LEU A 360 -5.69 -41.31 1.78
CA LEU A 360 -5.65 -39.86 1.99
C LEU A 360 -6.70 -39.60 3.05
N THR A 361 -6.26 -39.26 4.26
CA THR A 361 -7.18 -38.87 5.32
C THR A 361 -8.11 -37.84 4.72
N LYS A 362 -9.39 -38.22 4.66
CA LYS A 362 -10.45 -37.45 4.04
C LYS A 362 -10.30 -36.01 4.49
N LYS A 363 -10.63 -35.05 3.62
CA LYS A 363 -11.16 -33.77 4.09
C LYS A 363 -12.01 -34.06 5.33
N SER A 364 -11.58 -33.59 6.50
CA SER A 364 -12.42 -33.62 7.68
C SER A 364 -13.71 -32.88 7.29
N GLY A 365 -14.85 -33.60 7.28
CA GLY A 365 -16.16 -32.96 7.18
C GLY A 365 -17.10 -33.27 6.02
N GLN A 366 -16.89 -34.31 5.19
CA GLN A 366 -18.00 -34.77 4.32
C GLN A 366 -18.34 -36.25 4.51
N ILE A 367 -19.36 -36.48 5.34
CA ILE A 367 -20.09 -37.74 5.45
C ILE A 367 -20.91 -37.88 4.16
N HIS A 368 -20.44 -38.74 3.24
CA HIS A 368 -21.26 -39.17 2.12
C HIS A 368 -22.35 -40.10 2.63
N THR A 369 -23.58 -39.61 2.70
CA THR A 369 -24.76 -40.47 2.75
C THR A 369 -24.82 -41.23 1.41
N SER A 370 -24.61 -42.54 1.47
CA SER A 370 -24.74 -43.46 0.34
C SER A 370 -26.19 -43.49 -0.14
N SER A 371 -26.51 -42.68 -1.15
CA SER A 371 -27.74 -42.88 -1.93
C SER A 371 -27.56 -44.14 -2.78
N GLY A 372 -28.46 -45.11 -2.60
CA GLY A 372 -28.44 -46.41 -3.29
C GLY A 372 -28.40 -46.31 -4.82
N PRO A 373 -28.20 -47.45 -5.50
CA PRO A 373 -28.00 -47.52 -6.94
C PRO A 373 -29.24 -46.98 -7.66
N LYS A 374 -29.17 -45.72 -8.10
CA LYS A 374 -30.15 -45.18 -9.04
C LYS A 374 -30.00 -46.00 -10.32
N THR A 375 -30.98 -46.85 -10.60
CA THR A 375 -31.17 -47.51 -11.89
C THR A 375 -31.25 -46.42 -12.96
N ALA A 376 -30.10 -46.12 -13.58
CA ALA A 376 -30.02 -45.20 -14.69
C ALA A 376 -30.88 -45.78 -15.81
N GLY A 377 -32.03 -45.17 -16.09
CA GLY A 377 -32.89 -45.53 -17.20
C GLY A 377 -32.06 -45.66 -18.47
N LEU A 378 -32.11 -46.82 -19.10
CA LEU A 378 -31.45 -47.09 -20.37
C LEU A 378 -31.99 -46.08 -21.39
N LYS A 379 -31.11 -45.24 -21.93
CA LYS A 379 -31.40 -44.31 -23.03
C LYS A 379 -31.80 -45.07 -24.28
N SER A 380 -32.66 -44.47 -25.09
CA SER A 380 -33.19 -45.09 -26.32
C SER A 380 -32.08 -45.39 -27.33
N GLU A 381 -32.30 -46.38 -28.19
CA GLU A 381 -31.30 -46.78 -29.21
C GLU A 381 -30.99 -45.62 -30.17
N THR A 382 -31.99 -44.82 -30.52
CA THR A 382 -31.84 -43.63 -31.37
C THR A 382 -30.94 -42.58 -30.72
N GLU A 383 -31.09 -42.30 -29.43
CA GLU A 383 -30.18 -41.38 -28.71
C GLU A 383 -28.76 -41.97 -28.63
N ARG A 384 -28.61 -43.29 -28.51
CA ARG A 384 -27.28 -43.93 -28.50
C ARG A 384 -26.58 -43.75 -29.83
N GLU A 385 -27.27 -44.00 -30.95
CA GLU A 385 -26.75 -43.79 -32.30
C GLU A 385 -26.34 -42.33 -32.54
N GLN A 386 -27.17 -41.37 -32.10
CA GLN A 386 -26.86 -39.94 -32.18
C GLN A 386 -25.60 -39.56 -31.41
N VAL A 387 -25.44 -40.06 -30.17
CA VAL A 387 -24.22 -39.82 -29.37
C VAL A 387 -22.97 -40.39 -30.06
N MET A 388 -23.08 -41.57 -30.69
CA MET A 388 -21.96 -42.15 -31.43
C MET A 388 -21.61 -41.30 -32.65
N ALA A 389 -22.61 -40.93 -33.45
CA ALA A 389 -22.43 -40.14 -34.66
C ALA A 389 -21.78 -38.77 -34.34
N TRP A 390 -22.31 -38.04 -33.35
CA TRP A 390 -21.76 -36.75 -32.95
C TRP A 390 -20.40 -36.86 -32.25
N GLY A 391 -20.18 -37.92 -31.48
CA GLY A 391 -18.87 -38.20 -30.91
C GLY A 391 -17.80 -38.41 -32.00
N ARG A 392 -18.11 -39.22 -33.02
CA ARG A 392 -17.24 -39.47 -34.17
C ARG A 392 -17.07 -38.25 -35.08
N ALA A 393 -18.04 -37.34 -35.11
CA ALA A 393 -17.92 -36.03 -35.76
C ALA A 393 -17.20 -34.98 -34.89
N GLY A 394 -16.69 -35.36 -33.71
CA GLY A 394 -15.84 -34.52 -32.86
C GLY A 394 -16.57 -33.44 -32.06
N TYR A 395 -17.91 -33.51 -31.92
CA TYR A 395 -18.66 -32.58 -31.06
C TYR A 395 -18.28 -32.75 -29.58
N SER A 396 -18.32 -31.66 -28.79
CA SER A 396 -17.96 -31.69 -27.37
C SER A 396 -19.03 -32.38 -26.52
N ASN A 397 -18.63 -32.95 -25.37
CA ASN A 397 -19.56 -33.59 -24.43
C ASN A 397 -20.68 -32.65 -24.00
N TRP A 398 -20.35 -31.38 -23.75
CA TRP A 398 -21.28 -30.35 -23.35
C TRP A 398 -22.32 -30.08 -24.44
N TRP A 399 -21.88 -29.93 -25.69
CA TRP A 399 -22.80 -29.70 -26.81
C TRP A 399 -23.74 -30.90 -27.01
N ILE A 400 -23.18 -32.12 -27.04
CA ILE A 400 -23.96 -33.37 -27.17
C ILE A 400 -24.94 -33.50 -25.99
N ALA A 401 -24.50 -33.20 -24.78
CA ALA A 401 -25.32 -33.25 -23.58
C ALA A 401 -26.50 -32.26 -23.68
N GLN A 402 -26.25 -31.04 -24.15
CA GLN A 402 -27.28 -30.02 -24.33
C GLN A 402 -28.32 -30.44 -25.38
N GLN A 403 -27.88 -30.99 -26.52
CA GLN A 403 -28.81 -31.42 -27.59
C GLN A 403 -29.72 -32.58 -27.17
N LEU A 404 -29.26 -33.44 -26.26
CA LEU A 404 -30.02 -34.61 -25.81
C LEU A 404 -30.72 -34.42 -24.46
N GLY A 405 -30.52 -33.29 -23.79
CA GLY A 405 -30.97 -33.09 -22.41
C GLY A 405 -30.29 -34.04 -21.42
N TRP A 406 -29.03 -34.38 -21.65
CA TRP A 406 -28.23 -35.27 -20.80
C TRP A 406 -27.28 -34.48 -19.90
N GLY A 407 -26.72 -35.16 -18.89
CA GLY A 407 -25.53 -34.66 -18.20
C GLY A 407 -24.25 -35.02 -18.96
N GLU A 408 -23.23 -34.17 -18.93
CA GLU A 408 -21.92 -34.43 -19.57
C GLU A 408 -21.28 -35.77 -19.13
N LYS A 409 -21.45 -36.11 -17.84
CA LYS A 409 -21.00 -37.39 -17.28
C LYS A 409 -21.71 -38.58 -17.92
N THR A 410 -23.00 -38.43 -18.23
CA THR A 410 -23.80 -39.45 -18.90
C THR A 410 -23.29 -39.69 -20.31
N VAL A 411 -23.06 -38.63 -21.10
CA VAL A 411 -22.48 -38.72 -22.45
C VAL A 411 -21.16 -39.50 -22.41
N ARG A 412 -20.27 -39.17 -21.47
CA ARG A 412 -18.99 -39.87 -21.32
C ARG A 412 -19.14 -41.33 -20.92
N MET A 413 -20.04 -41.66 -19.99
CA MET A 413 -20.30 -43.05 -19.62
C MET A 413 -20.77 -43.88 -20.81
N TYR A 414 -21.56 -43.28 -21.71
CA TYR A 414 -21.99 -43.97 -22.92
C TYR A 414 -20.83 -44.25 -23.87
N TRP A 415 -19.85 -43.34 -24.02
CA TRP A 415 -18.65 -43.64 -24.81
C TRP A 415 -17.83 -44.81 -24.27
N LEU A 416 -17.71 -44.90 -22.95
CA LEU A 416 -17.05 -46.02 -22.28
C LEU A 416 -17.80 -47.34 -22.50
N ARG A 417 -19.13 -47.33 -22.31
CA ARG A 417 -19.98 -48.52 -22.51
C ARG A 417 -20.01 -49.00 -23.96
N LEU A 418 -19.93 -48.08 -24.92
CA LEU A 418 -19.94 -48.37 -26.35
C LEU A 418 -18.55 -48.67 -26.92
N GLY A 419 -17.47 -48.54 -26.12
CA GLY A 419 -16.10 -48.81 -26.57
C GLY A 419 -15.54 -47.79 -27.58
N ILE A 420 -16.14 -46.61 -27.73
CA ILE A 420 -15.76 -45.61 -28.75
C ILE A 420 -14.98 -44.41 -28.20
N GLU A 421 -14.65 -44.37 -26.90
CA GLU A 421 -14.03 -43.19 -26.26
C GLU A 421 -12.75 -42.74 -26.99
N ALA A 422 -11.91 -43.68 -27.44
CA ALA A 422 -10.67 -43.36 -28.17
C ALA A 422 -10.92 -42.73 -29.56
N GLU A 423 -11.94 -43.21 -30.29
CA GLU A 423 -12.34 -42.63 -31.58
C GLU A 423 -12.89 -41.21 -31.39
N VAL A 424 -13.77 -41.02 -30.41
CA VAL A 424 -14.35 -39.72 -30.08
C VAL A 424 -13.26 -38.72 -29.67
N HIS A 425 -12.31 -39.13 -28.82
CA HIS A 425 -11.20 -38.25 -28.42
C HIS A 425 -10.32 -37.83 -29.61
N ARG A 426 -10.03 -38.74 -30.56
CA ARG A 426 -9.30 -38.41 -31.79
C ARG A 426 -10.09 -37.44 -32.67
N ALA A 427 -11.36 -37.71 -32.92
CA ALA A 427 -12.23 -36.83 -33.71
C ALA A 427 -12.36 -35.44 -33.09
N GLN A 428 -12.58 -35.36 -31.77
CA GLN A 428 -12.62 -34.08 -31.04
C GLN A 428 -11.28 -33.35 -31.08
N ALA A 429 -10.15 -34.05 -31.00
CA ALA A 429 -8.84 -33.44 -31.12
C ALA A 429 -8.61 -32.85 -32.52
N GLN A 430 -8.96 -33.59 -33.57
CA GLN A 430 -8.89 -33.14 -34.95
C GLN A 430 -9.77 -31.92 -35.19
N ARG A 431 -11.03 -31.95 -34.73
CA ARG A 431 -11.95 -30.82 -34.86
C ARG A 431 -11.44 -29.58 -34.10
N ARG A 432 -10.97 -29.73 -32.87
CA ARG A 432 -10.35 -28.62 -32.10
C ARG A 432 -9.14 -28.04 -32.81
N ALA A 433 -8.33 -28.87 -33.49
CA ALA A 433 -7.19 -28.39 -34.26
C ALA A 433 -7.64 -27.58 -35.48
N VAL A 434 -8.63 -28.06 -36.24
CA VAL A 434 -9.20 -27.34 -37.39
C VAL A 434 -9.87 -26.03 -36.96
N GLU A 435 -10.75 -26.06 -35.97
CA GLU A 435 -11.41 -24.85 -35.43
C GLU A 435 -10.41 -23.89 -34.78
N GLY A 436 -9.35 -24.41 -34.17
CA GLY A 436 -8.24 -23.61 -33.63
C GLY A 436 -7.46 -22.89 -34.73
N ALA A 437 -7.15 -23.60 -35.82
CA ALA A 437 -6.49 -23.03 -36.99
C ALA A 437 -7.36 -21.97 -37.68
N GLN A 438 -8.66 -22.25 -37.85
CA GLN A 438 -9.60 -21.28 -38.43
C GLN A 438 -9.70 -20.01 -37.57
N ARG A 439 -9.94 -20.15 -36.27
CA ARG A 439 -9.99 -18.99 -35.36
C ARG A 439 -8.70 -18.17 -35.36
N ARG A 440 -7.55 -18.85 -35.46
CA ARG A 440 -6.25 -18.17 -35.57
C ARG A 440 -6.14 -17.39 -36.89
N ALA A 441 -6.55 -17.98 -38.01
CA ALA A 441 -6.56 -17.32 -39.32
C ALA A 441 -7.51 -16.12 -39.34
N ASP A 442 -8.72 -16.26 -38.79
CA ASP A 442 -9.70 -15.17 -38.68
C ASP A 442 -9.15 -14.03 -37.82
N LEU A 443 -8.56 -14.35 -36.67
CA LEU A 443 -7.95 -13.36 -35.79
C LEU A 443 -6.77 -12.64 -36.46
N GLN A 444 -5.95 -13.38 -37.21
CA GLN A 444 -4.86 -12.79 -38.00
C GLN A 444 -5.41 -11.80 -39.03
N SER A 445 -6.43 -12.20 -39.80
CA SER A 445 -7.06 -11.33 -40.80
C SER A 445 -7.67 -10.07 -40.17
N GLN A 446 -8.32 -10.20 -39.01
CA GLN A 446 -8.85 -9.04 -38.28
C GLN A 446 -7.73 -8.10 -37.80
N ILE A 447 -6.63 -8.64 -37.27
CA ILE A 447 -5.45 -7.84 -36.89
C ILE A 447 -4.89 -7.09 -38.10
N GLU A 448 -4.69 -7.77 -39.22
CA GLU A 448 -4.17 -7.18 -40.46
C GLU A 448 -5.10 -6.08 -41.00
N ALA A 449 -6.42 -6.22 -40.83
CA ALA A 449 -7.39 -5.21 -41.24
C ALA A 449 -7.36 -3.93 -40.38
N ILE A 450 -7.17 -4.03 -39.06
CA ILE A 450 -7.21 -2.86 -38.15
C ILE A 450 -5.87 -2.16 -37.98
N LEU A 451 -4.75 -2.88 -38.21
CA LEU A 451 -3.43 -2.38 -37.90
C LEU A 451 -3.05 -1.12 -38.71
N PRO A 452 -3.34 -1.00 -40.02
CA PRO A 452 -3.07 0.21 -40.78
C PRO A 452 -3.78 1.45 -40.23
N THR A 453 -5.05 1.32 -39.82
CA THR A 453 -5.81 2.43 -39.23
C THR A 453 -5.19 2.88 -37.92
N LEU A 454 -4.82 1.94 -37.05
CA LEU A 454 -4.18 2.26 -35.78
C LEU A 454 -2.80 2.91 -35.97
N LEU A 455 -2.01 2.46 -36.94
CA LEU A 455 -0.70 3.04 -37.26
C LEU A 455 -0.81 4.46 -37.83
N ALA A 456 -1.94 4.82 -38.44
CA ALA A 456 -2.20 6.18 -38.91
C ALA A 456 -2.49 7.15 -37.76
N GLU A 457 -2.90 6.66 -36.59
CA GLU A 457 -3.06 7.47 -35.39
C GLU A 457 -1.67 7.85 -34.87
N ASN A 458 -1.35 9.15 -34.80
CA ASN A 458 -0.05 9.66 -34.34
C ASN A 458 0.10 9.54 -32.81
N ARG A 459 -0.01 8.32 -32.30
CA ARG A 459 0.12 7.95 -30.89
C ARG A 459 0.83 6.60 -30.74
N GLU A 460 1.42 6.38 -29.57
CA GLU A 460 1.99 5.08 -29.23
C GLU A 460 0.91 4.01 -29.19
N LEU A 461 1.20 2.86 -29.80
CA LEU A 461 0.31 1.71 -29.81
C LEU A 461 0.80 0.63 -28.85
N THR A 462 -0.13 -0.03 -28.19
CA THR A 462 0.14 -1.19 -27.34
C THR A 462 -0.68 -2.40 -27.80
N LEU A 463 -0.29 -3.60 -27.34
CA LEU A 463 -1.11 -4.81 -27.55
C LEU A 463 -2.53 -4.66 -26.96
N ARG A 464 -2.67 -3.83 -25.92
CA ARG A 464 -3.96 -3.55 -25.28
C ARG A 464 -4.86 -2.70 -26.18
N ASP A 465 -4.31 -1.80 -26.97
CA ASP A 465 -5.07 -1.01 -27.94
C ASP A 465 -5.62 -1.90 -29.05
N ILE A 466 -4.80 -2.80 -29.59
CA ILE A 466 -5.22 -3.77 -30.61
C ILE A 466 -6.30 -4.70 -30.06
N ALA A 467 -6.10 -5.26 -28.86
CA ALA A 467 -7.10 -6.12 -28.24
C ALA A 467 -8.44 -5.40 -28.02
N ARG A 468 -8.39 -4.14 -27.57
CA ARG A 468 -9.59 -3.31 -27.38
C ARG A 468 -10.31 -3.07 -28.70
N GLN A 469 -9.57 -2.77 -29.78
CA GLN A 469 -10.16 -2.53 -31.10
C GLN A 469 -10.83 -3.78 -31.68
N LEU A 470 -10.32 -4.97 -31.34
CA LEU A 470 -10.92 -6.25 -31.72
C LEU A 470 -12.09 -6.69 -30.80
N GLY A 471 -12.38 -5.94 -29.73
CA GLY A 471 -13.40 -6.33 -28.75
C GLY A 471 -12.96 -7.46 -27.80
N TYR A 472 -11.66 -7.72 -27.66
CA TYR A 472 -11.11 -8.75 -26.77
C TYR A 472 -10.43 -8.19 -25.53
N ASN A 473 -10.34 -9.02 -24.48
CA ASN A 473 -9.45 -8.76 -23.35
C ASN A 473 -7.98 -8.85 -23.82
N PRO A 474 -7.07 -7.95 -23.40
CA PRO A 474 -5.64 -8.00 -23.73
C PRO A 474 -4.95 -9.34 -23.46
N GLU A 475 -5.41 -10.11 -22.47
CA GLU A 475 -4.88 -11.45 -22.17
C GLU A 475 -5.20 -12.47 -23.25
N TYR A 476 -6.27 -12.27 -24.03
CA TYR A 476 -6.68 -13.18 -25.10
C TYR A 476 -5.64 -13.26 -26.22
N LEU A 477 -5.05 -12.13 -26.64
CA LEU A 477 -4.00 -12.16 -27.66
C LEU A 477 -2.75 -12.93 -27.18
N GLN A 478 -2.49 -12.99 -25.88
CA GLN A 478 -1.35 -13.73 -25.33
C GLN A 478 -1.46 -15.24 -25.51
N THR A 479 -2.65 -15.78 -25.80
CA THR A 479 -2.81 -17.20 -26.14
C THR A 479 -2.28 -17.54 -27.54
N TYR A 480 -1.95 -16.52 -28.36
CA TYR A 480 -1.43 -16.65 -29.73
C TYR A 480 -0.06 -15.94 -29.85
N PRO A 481 1.02 -16.54 -29.34
CA PRO A 481 2.33 -15.87 -29.23
C PRO A 481 2.94 -15.48 -30.57
N ASP A 482 2.65 -16.22 -31.64
CA ASP A 482 3.07 -15.93 -33.00
C ASP A 482 2.41 -14.65 -33.56
N LEU A 483 1.11 -14.46 -33.31
CA LEU A 483 0.38 -13.24 -33.69
C LEU A 483 0.88 -12.05 -32.88
N VAL A 484 1.16 -12.24 -31.58
CA VAL A 484 1.78 -11.21 -30.75
C VAL A 484 3.15 -10.80 -31.28
N ALA A 485 3.97 -11.77 -31.71
CA ALA A 485 5.27 -11.49 -32.31
C ALA A 485 5.12 -10.74 -33.65
N ALA A 486 4.15 -11.12 -34.49
CA ALA A 486 3.84 -10.41 -35.74
C ALA A 486 3.42 -8.96 -35.49
N VAL A 487 2.51 -8.73 -34.54
CA VAL A 487 2.07 -7.39 -34.14
C VAL A 487 3.22 -6.54 -33.58
N ARG A 488 4.06 -7.11 -32.71
CA ARG A 488 5.21 -6.40 -32.14
C ARG A 488 6.23 -6.00 -33.19
N ARG A 489 6.44 -6.81 -34.24
CA ARG A 489 7.33 -6.46 -35.36
C ARG A 489 6.90 -5.19 -36.08
N VAL A 490 5.62 -4.82 -36.01
CA VAL A 490 5.08 -3.61 -36.63
C VAL A 490 5.00 -2.44 -35.63
N ILE A 491 4.52 -2.69 -34.40
CA ILE A 491 4.37 -1.64 -33.39
C ILE A 491 5.72 -1.08 -32.93
N VAL A 492 6.73 -1.92 -32.72
CA VAL A 492 8.00 -1.48 -32.12
C VAL A 492 8.70 -0.43 -33.00
N PRO A 493 8.88 -0.63 -34.32
CA PRO A 493 9.43 0.41 -35.19
C PRO A 493 8.55 1.67 -35.26
N HIS A 494 7.23 1.52 -35.30
CA HIS A 494 6.29 2.65 -35.30
C HIS A 494 6.43 3.52 -34.05
N ASN A 495 6.39 2.92 -32.87
CA ASN A 495 6.55 3.63 -31.60
C ASN A 495 7.95 4.26 -31.49
N ALA A 496 8.99 3.59 -31.99
CA ALA A 496 10.34 4.17 -32.03
C ALA A 496 10.39 5.42 -32.92
N ALA A 497 9.77 5.38 -34.11
CA ALA A 497 9.70 6.53 -35.02
C ALA A 497 8.88 7.69 -34.43
N LEU A 498 7.76 7.41 -33.74
CA LEU A 498 6.99 8.42 -33.02
C LEU A 498 7.78 9.05 -31.89
N GLN A 499 8.47 8.24 -31.09
CA GLN A 499 9.29 8.73 -29.98
C GLN A 499 10.46 9.58 -30.48
N GLN A 500 11.05 9.23 -31.62
CA GLN A 500 12.05 10.05 -32.30
C GLN A 500 11.46 11.41 -32.71
N ARG A 501 10.30 11.44 -33.40
CA ARG A 501 9.63 12.69 -33.78
C ARG A 501 9.27 13.57 -32.58
N HIS A 502 8.77 12.97 -31.50
CA HIS A 502 8.48 13.70 -30.26
C HIS A 502 9.74 14.29 -29.63
N THR A 503 10.84 13.53 -29.65
CA THR A 503 12.15 13.98 -29.16
C THR A 503 12.68 15.14 -29.98
N GLU A 504 12.62 15.06 -31.31
CA GLU A 504 13.02 16.13 -32.22
C GLU A 504 12.16 17.38 -32.03
N ALA A 505 10.84 17.23 -31.94
CA ALA A 505 9.92 18.35 -31.70
C ALA A 505 10.17 19.02 -30.34
N LEU A 506 10.42 18.24 -29.30
CA LEU A 506 10.77 18.77 -27.98
C LEU A 506 12.12 19.49 -28.00
N ALA A 507 13.13 18.91 -28.64
CA ALA A 507 14.45 19.52 -28.79
C ALA A 507 14.34 20.88 -29.49
N THR A 508 13.64 20.95 -30.64
CA THR A 508 13.38 22.21 -31.36
C THR A 508 12.73 23.23 -30.44
N ARG A 509 11.66 22.86 -29.72
CA ARG A 509 10.96 23.77 -28.81
C ARG A 509 11.85 24.28 -27.67
N VAL A 510 12.64 23.41 -27.05
CA VAL A 510 13.58 23.79 -25.98
C VAL A 510 14.66 24.74 -26.53
N HIS A 511 15.21 24.47 -27.71
CA HIS A 511 16.19 25.35 -28.34
C HIS A 511 15.61 26.72 -28.71
N GLU A 512 14.40 26.77 -29.28
CA GLU A 512 13.68 28.01 -29.56
C GLU A 512 13.43 28.82 -28.28
N LEU A 513 13.03 28.15 -27.19
CA LEU A 513 12.84 28.78 -25.88
C LEU A 513 14.15 29.34 -25.33
N CYS A 514 15.25 28.60 -25.41
CA CYS A 514 16.58 29.09 -25.04
C CYS A 514 16.96 30.34 -25.85
N GLY A 515 16.68 30.35 -27.16
CA GLY A 515 16.89 31.52 -28.04
C GLY A 515 16.05 32.73 -27.64
N ARG A 516 14.74 32.54 -27.38
CA ARG A 516 13.85 33.61 -26.92
C ARG A 516 14.25 34.14 -25.55
N LEU A 517 14.70 33.27 -24.64
CA LEU A 517 15.18 33.67 -23.31
C LEU A 517 16.42 34.59 -23.40
N ALA A 518 17.27 34.38 -24.40
CA ALA A 518 18.39 35.27 -24.67
C ALA A 518 17.94 36.67 -25.13
N GLN A 519 16.72 36.86 -25.64
CA GLN A 519 16.20 38.17 -26.06
C GLN A 519 15.28 38.82 -25.01
N ARG A 520 14.72 38.03 -24.08
CA ARG A 520 13.81 38.55 -23.04
C ARG A 520 14.51 39.49 -22.04
N GLU A 521 13.76 40.52 -21.66
CA GLU A 521 14.14 41.52 -20.65
C GLU A 521 13.42 41.32 -19.31
N THR A 522 12.65 40.24 -19.17
CA THR A 522 11.93 39.92 -17.93
C THR A 522 12.57 38.74 -17.22
N TYR A 523 12.66 38.80 -15.90
CA TYR A 523 13.24 37.72 -15.08
C TYR A 523 12.42 36.43 -15.23
N THR A 524 13.07 35.37 -15.70
CA THR A 524 12.43 34.07 -15.91
C THR A 524 12.96 33.01 -14.93
N THR A 525 12.05 32.27 -14.29
CA THR A 525 12.39 31.13 -13.42
C THR A 525 12.44 29.83 -14.22
N MET A 526 13.10 28.80 -13.68
CA MET A 526 13.09 27.47 -14.29
C MET A 526 11.67 26.91 -14.40
N ALA A 527 10.81 27.16 -13.40
CA ALA A 527 9.42 26.72 -13.45
C ALA A 527 8.65 27.34 -14.63
N ALA A 528 8.78 28.65 -14.83
CA ALA A 528 8.15 29.35 -15.95
C ALA A 528 8.68 28.87 -17.32
N PHE A 529 9.98 28.61 -17.43
CA PHE A 529 10.58 28.05 -18.64
C PHE A 529 9.99 26.66 -18.97
N LEU A 530 9.85 25.80 -17.96
CA LEU A 530 9.34 24.44 -18.13
C LEU A 530 7.85 24.39 -18.44
N GLU A 531 7.08 25.30 -17.82
CA GLU A 531 5.67 25.51 -18.15
C GLU A 531 5.50 25.90 -19.62
N GLU A 532 6.33 26.82 -20.12
CA GLU A 532 6.30 27.23 -21.53
C GLU A 532 6.80 26.13 -22.48
N ALA A 533 7.75 25.29 -22.04
CA ALA A 533 8.18 24.11 -22.79
C ALA A 533 7.10 23.01 -22.84
N GLY A 534 6.14 23.04 -21.91
CA GLY A 534 5.13 21.99 -21.73
C GLY A 534 5.72 20.69 -21.19
N VAL A 535 6.78 20.76 -20.37
CA VAL A 535 7.46 19.57 -19.82
C VAL A 535 7.73 19.67 -18.32
N ASN A 536 7.76 18.53 -17.64
CA ASN A 536 8.21 18.48 -16.24
C ASN A 536 9.74 18.38 -16.14
N TRP A 537 10.33 19.03 -15.13
CA TRP A 537 11.79 18.98 -14.89
C TRP A 537 12.33 17.56 -14.73
N GLY A 538 11.66 16.72 -13.95
CA GLY A 538 12.09 15.34 -13.71
C GLY A 538 12.12 14.54 -15.02
N TYR A 539 11.06 14.67 -15.82
CA TYR A 539 10.98 14.02 -17.13
C TYR A 539 12.09 14.49 -18.08
N LEU A 540 12.29 15.80 -18.21
CA LEU A 540 13.32 16.38 -19.07
C LEU A 540 14.72 15.95 -18.62
N ARG A 541 15.02 15.99 -17.32
CA ARG A 541 16.33 15.59 -16.78
C ARG A 541 16.61 14.11 -16.95
N ASP A 542 15.63 13.26 -16.66
CA ASP A 542 15.85 11.81 -16.61
C ASP A 542 15.81 11.19 -18.01
N THR A 543 15.07 11.79 -18.95
CA THR A 543 14.90 11.27 -20.33
C THR A 543 15.78 11.99 -21.34
N TYR A 544 16.08 13.28 -21.14
CA TYR A 544 16.79 14.15 -22.10
C TYR A 544 17.84 15.02 -21.39
N PRO A 545 18.90 14.42 -20.80
CA PRO A 545 19.86 15.14 -19.95
C PRO A 545 20.56 16.30 -20.66
N ASP A 546 20.81 16.19 -21.96
CA ASP A 546 21.44 17.25 -22.76
C ASP A 546 20.52 18.47 -22.90
N LEU A 547 19.22 18.24 -23.19
CA LEU A 547 18.21 19.31 -23.25
C LEU A 547 17.99 19.94 -21.88
N ALA A 548 17.97 19.15 -20.82
CA ALA A 548 17.86 19.65 -19.45
C ALA A 548 19.05 20.54 -19.07
N THR A 549 20.25 20.14 -19.46
CA THR A 549 21.48 20.92 -19.24
C THR A 549 21.46 22.22 -20.03
N ALA A 550 21.05 22.18 -21.31
CA ALA A 550 20.90 23.37 -22.15
C ALA A 550 19.88 24.35 -21.56
N ALA A 551 18.71 23.85 -21.14
CA ALA A 551 17.68 24.66 -20.48
C ALA A 551 18.18 25.29 -19.16
N GLN A 552 18.85 24.51 -18.32
CA GLN A 552 19.41 24.99 -17.06
C GLN A 552 20.46 26.08 -17.29
N GLN A 553 21.34 25.88 -18.25
CA GLN A 553 22.37 26.85 -18.58
C GLN A 553 21.77 28.13 -19.15
N ALA A 554 20.80 28.04 -20.07
CA ALA A 554 20.11 29.19 -20.62
C ALA A 554 19.41 30.02 -19.54
N VAL A 555 18.67 29.36 -18.63
CA VAL A 555 17.97 30.03 -17.52
C VAL A 555 18.97 30.68 -16.55
N LYS A 556 20.05 29.99 -16.17
CA LYS A 556 21.08 30.56 -15.29
C LYS A 556 21.73 31.78 -15.94
N THR A 557 22.17 31.68 -17.19
CA THR A 557 22.79 32.79 -17.93
C THR A 557 21.87 33.99 -18.01
N HIS A 558 20.60 33.77 -18.37
CA HIS A 558 19.59 34.82 -18.42
C HIS A 558 19.38 35.48 -17.04
N GLN A 559 19.24 34.69 -15.97
CA GLN A 559 19.09 35.23 -14.61
C GLN A 559 20.31 36.04 -14.14
N HIS A 560 21.52 35.59 -14.50
CA HIS A 560 22.74 36.34 -14.21
C HIS A 560 22.75 37.68 -14.94
N ARG A 561 22.40 37.71 -16.24
CA ARG A 561 22.30 38.94 -17.02
C ARG A 561 21.25 39.90 -16.45
N MET A 562 20.08 39.40 -16.08
CA MET A 562 19.01 40.22 -15.49
C MET A 562 19.43 40.82 -14.15
N LYS A 563 20.11 40.05 -13.30
CA LYS A 563 20.66 40.55 -12.03
C LYS A 563 21.77 41.59 -12.26
N ALA A 564 22.60 41.43 -13.29
CA ALA A 564 23.62 42.41 -13.66
C ALA A 564 22.99 43.73 -14.11
N ARG A 565 22.02 43.68 -15.04
CA ARG A 565 21.26 44.86 -15.49
C ARG A 565 20.52 45.56 -14.33
N GLN A 566 19.85 44.80 -13.47
CA GLN A 566 19.19 45.37 -12.29
C GLN A 566 20.19 46.07 -11.39
N ARG A 567 21.37 45.48 -11.18
CA ARG A 567 22.43 46.10 -10.38
C ARG A 567 22.96 47.38 -11.00
N GLU A 568 23.14 47.42 -12.32
CA GLU A 568 23.52 48.65 -13.04
C GLU A 568 22.45 49.73 -12.91
N ALA A 569 21.17 49.36 -13.05
CA ALA A 569 20.04 50.27 -12.85
C ALA A 569 19.96 50.80 -11.41
N ASP A 570 20.16 49.93 -10.41
CA ASP A 570 20.21 50.30 -8.99
C ASP A 570 21.37 51.28 -8.72
N ILE A 571 22.55 51.03 -9.28
CA ILE A 571 23.72 51.92 -9.19
C ILE A 571 23.41 53.28 -9.84
N ALA A 572 22.80 53.29 -11.03
CA ALA A 572 22.43 54.53 -11.71
C ALA A 572 21.37 55.33 -10.91
N ALA A 573 20.40 54.64 -10.29
CA ALA A 573 19.40 55.27 -9.42
C ALA A 573 20.03 55.88 -8.16
N ILE A 574 21.00 55.18 -7.56
CA ILE A 574 21.80 55.68 -6.43
C ILE A 574 22.59 56.92 -6.83
N ASP A 575 23.26 56.90 -7.98
CA ASP A 575 24.04 58.03 -8.47
C ASP A 575 23.16 59.24 -8.73
N ALA A 576 22.03 59.05 -9.40
CA ALA A 576 21.06 60.11 -9.65
C ALA A 576 20.48 60.67 -8.35
N GLY A 577 20.17 59.80 -7.37
CA GLY A 577 19.68 60.22 -6.05
C GLY A 577 20.71 61.01 -5.26
N ALA A 578 21.96 60.55 -5.23
CA ALA A 578 23.05 61.27 -4.58
C ALA A 578 23.30 62.64 -5.23
N GLN A 579 23.29 62.74 -6.56
CA GLN A 579 23.43 64.01 -7.28
C GLN A 579 22.32 65.00 -6.94
N ARG A 580 21.06 64.54 -6.83
CA ARG A 580 19.94 65.40 -6.40
C ARG A 580 20.13 65.94 -4.99
N LEU A 581 20.55 65.08 -4.05
CA LEU A 581 20.83 65.51 -2.67
C LEU A 581 21.95 66.54 -2.62
N VAL A 582 23.02 66.37 -3.41
CA VAL A 582 24.11 67.35 -3.54
C VAL A 582 23.57 68.68 -4.06
N ALA A 583 22.77 68.66 -5.14
CA ALA A 583 22.18 69.87 -5.71
C ALA A 583 21.25 70.63 -4.74
N GLN A 584 20.65 69.91 -3.78
CA GLN A 584 19.80 70.46 -2.74
C GLN A 584 20.57 70.95 -1.49
N GLY A 585 21.88 70.74 -1.42
CA GLY A 585 22.67 71.00 -0.20
C GLY A 585 22.34 70.06 0.97
N ALA A 586 21.74 68.90 0.70
CA ALA A 586 21.33 67.94 1.71
C ALA A 586 22.50 67.01 2.13
N ARG A 587 22.45 66.51 3.38
CA ARG A 587 23.48 65.59 3.90
C ARG A 587 23.41 64.21 3.25
N LEU A 588 24.51 63.83 2.57
CA LEU A 588 24.70 62.50 2.01
C LEU A 588 24.87 61.45 3.12
N THR A 589 23.76 60.87 3.55
CA THR A 589 23.74 59.67 4.39
C THR A 589 23.29 58.47 3.57
N ARG A 590 23.68 57.26 3.98
CA ARG A 590 23.23 56.01 3.32
C ARG A 590 21.71 55.95 3.23
N THR A 591 21.02 56.34 4.31
CA THR A 591 19.56 56.33 4.39
C THR A 591 18.93 57.35 3.45
N ALA A 592 19.49 58.56 3.36
CA ALA A 592 19.01 59.59 2.45
C ALA A 592 19.20 59.19 0.98
N ILE A 593 20.38 58.67 0.61
CA ILE A 593 20.66 58.23 -0.77
C ILE A 593 19.71 57.09 -1.18
N LEU A 594 19.51 56.09 -0.30
CA LEU A 594 18.60 54.98 -0.60
C LEU A 594 17.15 55.45 -0.70
N ALA A 595 16.70 56.35 0.18
CA ALA A 595 15.37 56.92 0.11
C ALA A 595 15.16 57.72 -1.19
N GLU A 596 16.13 58.55 -1.56
CA GLU A 596 16.09 59.37 -2.78
C GLU A 596 16.16 58.53 -4.07
N ALA A 597 16.82 57.37 -4.02
CA ALA A 597 16.85 56.39 -5.10
C ALA A 597 15.58 55.51 -5.18
N GLY A 598 14.61 55.70 -4.28
CA GLY A 598 13.40 54.87 -4.20
C GLY A 598 13.66 53.44 -3.73
N MET A 599 14.77 53.21 -3.02
CA MET A 599 15.21 51.89 -2.58
C MET A 599 14.98 51.67 -1.08
N SER A 600 14.57 50.46 -0.71
CA SER A 600 14.48 50.08 0.70
C SER A 600 15.87 49.90 1.33
N GLN A 601 15.98 50.10 2.65
CA GLN A 601 17.23 49.84 3.38
C GLN A 601 17.70 48.37 3.26
N TRP A 602 16.77 47.45 3.00
CA TRP A 602 17.01 46.02 2.85
C TRP A 602 17.54 45.61 1.46
N THR A 603 17.43 46.50 0.46
CA THR A 603 17.87 46.24 -0.92
C THR A 603 19.41 46.26 -1.05
N CYS A 604 20.11 46.78 -0.04
CA CYS A 604 21.54 47.06 -0.02
C CYS A 604 22.44 45.83 0.26
N LYS A 605 22.06 44.62 -0.18
CA LYS A 605 22.84 43.40 0.07
C LYS A 605 24.09 43.25 -0.82
N PRO A 606 24.07 43.56 -2.13
CA PRO A 606 25.25 43.42 -2.99
C PRO A 606 26.39 44.35 -2.57
N ASP A 607 27.64 43.86 -2.54
CA ASP A 607 28.82 44.65 -2.19
C ASP A 607 28.98 45.87 -3.09
N ALA A 608 28.74 45.72 -4.41
CA ALA A 608 28.82 46.82 -5.38
C ALA A 608 27.91 48.01 -5.05
N ILE A 609 26.70 47.77 -4.54
CA ILE A 609 25.77 48.84 -4.13
C ILE A 609 26.30 49.54 -2.87
N ARG A 610 26.80 48.78 -1.90
CA ARG A 610 27.41 49.33 -0.68
C ARG A 610 28.64 50.16 -0.98
N ASP A 611 29.50 49.67 -1.86
CA ASP A 611 30.74 50.35 -2.23
C ASP A 611 30.45 51.63 -3.01
N ARG A 612 29.43 51.62 -3.89
CA ARG A 612 29.01 52.84 -4.58
C ARG A 612 28.46 53.91 -3.64
N ILE A 613 27.64 53.53 -2.67
CA ILE A 613 27.14 54.45 -1.64
C ILE A 613 28.30 55.00 -0.79
N ARG A 614 29.26 54.14 -0.42
CA ARG A 614 30.46 54.57 0.32
C ARG A 614 31.30 55.56 -0.46
N GLN A 615 31.44 55.39 -1.77
CA GLN A 615 32.13 56.36 -2.64
C GLN A 615 31.46 57.74 -2.54
N TRP A 616 30.13 57.83 -2.68
CA TRP A 616 29.43 59.10 -2.53
C TRP A 616 29.60 59.74 -1.15
N ILE A 617 29.53 58.94 -0.08
CA ILE A 617 29.67 59.45 1.30
C ILE A 617 31.13 59.87 1.60
N GLY A 618 32.12 59.14 1.07
CA GLY A 618 33.54 59.37 1.33
C GLY A 618 34.19 60.44 0.45
N SER A 619 33.63 60.71 -0.74
CA SER A 619 34.18 61.69 -1.69
C SER A 619 33.83 63.15 -1.39
N PHE A 620 32.96 63.42 -0.41
CA PHE A 620 32.66 64.78 0.04
C PHE A 620 33.36 65.06 1.38
N PRO A 621 34.48 65.82 1.39
CA PRO A 621 35.05 66.33 2.61
C PRO A 621 34.07 67.37 3.17
N TRP A 622 33.51 67.06 4.33
CA TRP A 622 32.72 68.01 5.10
C TRP A 622 33.67 69.07 5.66
N GLU A 623 33.93 70.14 4.91
CA GLU A 623 34.35 71.40 5.53
C GLU A 623 33.10 72.04 6.12
N HIS A 624 33.16 72.21 7.45
CA HIS A 624 32.12 72.62 8.40
C HIS A 624 30.92 73.42 7.91
#